data_AF-F7ZEE3-F1
#
_entry.id   AF-F7ZEE3-F1
#
_cell.length_a   1.000
_cell.length_b   1.000
_cell.length_c   1.000
_cell.angle_alpha   90.00
_cell.angle_beta   90.00
_cell.angle_gamma   90.00
#
_symmetry.space_group_name_H-M   'P 1'
#
loop_
_entity.id
_entity.type
_entity.pdbx_description
1 polymer ?
#
loop_
_entity_poly.entity_id
_entity_poly.type
_entity_poly.pdbx_seq_one_letter_code
_entity_poly.pdbx_strand_id
1 'polypeptide(L)'
;MRIYICLIATALVCACAPLIQPSAPSETTLPFFGSGYPSDGDPCRRLGESAETIDYLDHTAVLVGCPVNLSTLDEFALNTGATEVFRQDGFVVYSVPTGQ
;
A
#
# COMPACT_ATOMS: atom_id res chain seq x y z
N MET A 1 -43.94 -45.03 25.29
CA MET A 1 -43.33 -44.02 26.19
C MET A 1 -42.68 -42.97 25.31
N ARG A 2 -43.26 -41.77 25.25
CA ARG A 2 -42.76 -40.62 24.47
C ARG A 2 -41.62 -40.00 25.28
N ILE A 3 -40.42 -39.90 24.70
CA ILE A 3 -39.32 -39.15 25.28
C ILE A 3 -38.90 -38.11 24.25
N TYR A 4 -39.29 -36.87 24.56
CA TYR A 4 -38.92 -35.63 23.89
C TYR A 4 -37.46 -35.31 24.23
N ILE A 5 -36.57 -35.20 23.24
CA ILE A 5 -35.19 -34.79 23.49
C ILE A 5 -34.81 -33.64 22.56
N CYS A 6 -34.74 -32.48 23.21
CA CYS A 6 -33.74 -31.43 23.11
C CYS A 6 -33.55 -30.73 21.76
N LEU A 7 -34.21 -29.57 21.65
CA LEU A 7 -33.77 -28.40 20.89
C LEU A 7 -32.27 -28.16 21.12
N ILE A 8 -31.45 -28.43 20.10
CA ILE A 8 -30.04 -28.05 20.09
C ILE A 8 -29.98 -26.58 19.68
N ALA A 9 -29.68 -25.74 20.67
CA ALA A 9 -29.47 -24.31 20.52
C ALA A 9 -28.33 -24.05 19.53
N THR A 10 -28.61 -23.31 18.47
CA THR A 10 -27.62 -22.81 17.52
C THR A 10 -26.70 -21.82 18.24
N ALA A 11 -25.46 -22.24 18.49
CA ALA A 11 -24.42 -21.40 19.06
C ALA A 11 -24.04 -20.29 18.06
N LEU A 12 -24.39 -19.05 18.39
CA LEU A 12 -23.96 -17.86 17.66
C LEU A 12 -22.51 -17.56 18.08
N VAL A 13 -21.54 -18.06 17.30
CA VAL A 13 -20.12 -17.77 17.53
C VAL A 13 -19.85 -16.34 17.06
N CYS A 14 -19.76 -15.41 18.01
CA CYS A 14 -19.27 -14.06 17.78
C CYS A 14 -17.74 -14.12 17.62
N ALA A 15 -17.27 -14.29 16.39
CA ALA A 15 -15.85 -14.21 16.08
C ALA A 15 -15.41 -12.73 16.12
N CYS A 16 -14.85 -12.30 17.25
CA CYS A 16 -14.02 -11.10 17.28
C CYS A 16 -12.73 -11.40 16.50
N ALA A 17 -12.72 -11.12 15.19
CA ALA A 17 -11.47 -11.05 14.45
C ALA A 17 -10.65 -9.85 15.00
N PRO A 18 -9.35 -10.03 15.28
CA PRO A 18 -8.50 -8.89 15.58
C PRO A 18 -8.47 -7.99 14.35
N LEU A 19 -8.79 -6.71 14.56
CA LEU A 19 -8.51 -5.69 13.56
C LEU A 19 -6.99 -5.69 13.38
N ILE A 20 -6.50 -6.16 12.23
CA ILE A 20 -5.15 -5.86 11.78
C ILE A 20 -5.15 -4.36 11.55
N GLN A 21 -4.87 -3.59 12.59
CA GLN A 21 -4.61 -2.17 12.46
C GLN A 21 -3.30 -2.06 11.68
N PRO A 22 -3.29 -1.35 10.54
CA PRO A 22 -2.03 -0.95 9.94
C PRO A 22 -1.26 -0.19 11.01
N SER A 23 -0.15 -0.78 11.47
CA SER A 23 0.83 -0.05 12.28
C SER A 23 1.18 1.22 11.53
N ALA A 24 1.04 2.37 12.19
CA ALA A 24 1.48 3.65 11.62
C ALA A 24 2.88 3.47 11.02
N PRO A 25 3.15 4.01 9.82
CA PRO A 25 4.46 3.86 9.21
C PRO A 25 5.51 4.37 10.19
N SER A 26 6.63 3.64 10.28
CA SER A 26 7.88 4.15 10.85
C SER A 26 8.05 5.58 10.33
N GLU A 27 8.26 6.56 11.21
CA GLU A 27 8.48 7.97 10.83
C GLU A 27 9.39 8.01 9.59
N THR A 28 8.86 8.45 8.44
CA THR A 28 9.61 8.51 7.19
C THR A 28 9.85 9.96 6.81
N THR A 29 11.04 10.26 6.28
CA THR A 29 11.38 11.59 5.74
C THR A 29 10.95 11.76 4.29
N LEU A 30 10.44 10.71 3.65
CA LEU A 30 10.02 10.74 2.26
C LEU A 30 8.91 11.79 2.04
N PRO A 31 9.08 12.72 1.08
CA PRO A 31 8.20 13.87 0.89
C PRO A 31 6.91 13.50 0.15
N PHE A 32 6.07 12.67 0.75
CA PHE A 32 4.82 12.21 0.14
C PHE A 32 3.79 13.33 -0.06
N PHE A 33 3.16 13.37 -1.24
CA PHE A 33 2.04 14.27 -1.51
C PHE A 33 0.93 13.59 -2.34
N GLY A 34 -0.26 14.20 -2.31
CA GLY A 34 -1.48 13.62 -2.88
C GLY A 34 -2.06 12.50 -2.00
N SER A 35 -3.19 11.96 -2.45
CA SER A 35 -4.01 10.94 -1.75
C SER A 35 -3.88 9.54 -2.35
N GLY A 36 -3.16 9.36 -3.45
CA GLY A 36 -2.90 8.08 -4.10
C GLY A 36 -2.18 8.24 -5.44
N TYR A 37 -1.78 7.13 -6.03
CA TYR A 37 -1.21 7.00 -7.37
C TYR A 37 -1.34 5.56 -7.88
N PRO A 38 -1.76 5.32 -9.15
CA PRO A 38 -2.07 6.33 -10.17
C PRO A 38 -3.40 7.07 -9.93
N SER A 39 -4.32 6.49 -9.16
CA SER A 39 -5.60 7.10 -8.80
C SER A 39 -5.63 7.54 -7.34
N ASP A 40 -6.50 8.50 -7.02
CA ASP A 40 -6.73 8.89 -5.64
C ASP A 40 -7.21 7.70 -4.80
N GLY A 41 -6.62 7.51 -3.62
CA GLY A 41 -6.92 6.39 -2.73
C GLY A 41 -6.12 5.11 -3.00
N ASP A 42 -5.36 5.05 -4.09
CA ASP A 42 -4.42 3.95 -4.32
C ASP A 42 -3.29 3.96 -3.27
N PRO A 43 -2.72 2.79 -2.94
CA PRO A 43 -1.78 2.64 -1.83
C PRO A 43 -0.42 3.31 -2.06
N CYS A 44 -0.01 3.49 -3.31
CA CYS A 44 1.19 4.23 -3.67
C CYS A 44 0.90 5.74 -3.69
N ARG A 45 1.92 6.57 -3.45
CA ARG A 45 1.77 8.03 -3.46
C ARG A 45 2.99 8.70 -4.10
N ARG A 46 2.77 9.87 -4.71
CA ARG A 46 3.85 10.65 -5.32
C ARG A 46 4.79 11.23 -4.26
N LEU A 47 6.06 11.37 -4.64
CA LEU A 47 7.13 11.94 -3.82
C LEU A 47 7.61 13.24 -4.43
N GLY A 48 7.74 14.26 -3.58
CA GLY A 48 8.29 15.57 -3.93
C GLY A 48 9.81 15.61 -3.82
N GLU A 49 10.34 16.83 -3.79
CA GLU A 49 11.76 17.09 -3.60
C GLU A 49 12.15 17.05 -2.12
N SER A 50 13.29 16.40 -1.86
CA SER A 50 13.95 16.26 -0.56
C SER A 50 15.42 15.90 -0.80
N ALA A 51 16.21 15.81 0.27
CA ALA A 51 17.61 15.37 0.16
C ALA A 51 17.72 13.94 -0.37
N GLU A 52 16.72 13.11 -0.11
CA GLU A 52 16.66 11.69 -0.48
C GLU A 52 16.16 11.47 -1.91
N THR A 53 15.36 12.39 -2.45
CA THR A 53 14.67 12.21 -3.74
C THR A 53 15.26 13.04 -4.88
N ILE A 54 16.11 14.03 -4.61
CA ILE A 54 16.59 15.00 -5.60
C ILE A 54 17.29 14.36 -6.80
N ASP A 55 18.08 13.30 -6.58
CA ASP A 55 18.82 12.60 -7.64
C ASP A 55 17.91 11.75 -8.56
N TYR A 56 16.64 11.59 -8.20
CA TYR A 56 15.66 10.75 -8.92
C TYR A 56 14.50 11.54 -9.53
N LEU A 57 14.42 12.85 -9.27
CA LEU A 57 13.41 13.71 -9.87
C LEU A 57 13.78 14.03 -11.33
N ASP A 58 12.94 13.56 -12.25
CA ASP A 58 13.10 13.76 -13.68
C ASP A 58 11.83 14.40 -14.26
N HIS A 59 11.96 15.43 -15.10
CA HIS A 59 10.84 16.03 -15.82
C HIS A 59 10.09 15.06 -16.76
N THR A 60 10.67 13.91 -17.08
CA THR A 60 10.05 12.85 -17.89
C THR A 60 9.41 11.75 -17.06
N ALA A 61 9.51 11.79 -15.71
CA ALA A 61 8.95 10.77 -14.83
C ALA A 61 8.30 11.37 -13.58
N VAL A 62 7.46 10.59 -12.92
CA VAL A 62 6.99 10.90 -11.56
C VAL A 62 7.61 9.92 -10.58
N LEU A 63 8.08 10.44 -9.46
CA LEU A 63 8.62 9.63 -8.38
C LEU A 63 7.48 9.18 -7.47
N VAL A 64 7.39 7.87 -7.21
CA VAL A 64 6.26 7.25 -6.50
C VAL A 64 6.78 6.30 -5.44
N GLY A 65 6.36 6.49 -4.19
CA GLY A 65 6.61 5.55 -3.11
C GLY A 65 5.44 4.61 -2.90
N CYS A 66 5.70 3.31 -2.85
CA CYS A 66 4.74 2.26 -2.57
C CYS A 66 5.15 1.49 -1.30
N PRO A 67 4.22 1.09 -0.42
CA PRO A 67 4.55 0.24 0.73
C PRO A 67 5.23 -1.06 0.29
N VAL A 68 6.33 -1.46 0.93
CA VAL A 68 7.11 -2.67 0.55
C VAL A 68 6.33 -3.98 0.66
N ASN A 69 5.27 -3.98 1.47
CA ASN A 69 4.41 -5.14 1.70
C ASN A 69 3.16 -5.15 0.81
N LEU A 70 3.06 -4.22 -0.14
CA LEU A 70 1.97 -4.20 -1.11
C LEU A 70 2.09 -5.41 -2.04
N SER A 71 1.06 -6.25 -2.09
CA SER A 71 1.08 -7.50 -2.87
C SER A 71 1.05 -7.28 -4.39
N THR A 72 0.79 -6.05 -4.85
CA THR A 72 0.63 -5.68 -6.25
C THR A 72 1.80 -4.86 -6.79
N LEU A 73 2.97 -4.86 -6.13
CA LEU A 73 4.14 -4.10 -6.58
C LEU A 73 4.60 -4.49 -8.00
N ASP A 74 4.63 -5.79 -8.31
CA ASP A 74 5.04 -6.28 -9.63
C ASP A 74 4.05 -5.83 -10.71
N GLU A 75 2.75 -5.94 -10.44
CA GLU A 75 1.69 -5.47 -11.34
C GLU A 75 1.76 -3.95 -11.53
N PHE A 76 2.00 -3.20 -10.45
CA PHE A 76 2.20 -1.75 -10.51
C PHE A 76 3.37 -1.41 -11.47
N ALA A 77 4.52 -2.07 -11.31
CA ALA A 77 5.68 -1.80 -12.16
C ALA A 77 5.42 -2.15 -13.63
N LEU A 78 4.77 -3.30 -13.89
CA LEU A 78 4.42 -3.72 -15.25
C LEU A 78 3.41 -2.77 -15.92
N ASN A 79 2.35 -2.39 -15.21
CA ASN A 79 1.27 -1.57 -15.77
C ASN A 79 1.68 -0.11 -15.99
N THR A 80 2.64 0.38 -15.21
CA THR A 80 3.09 1.79 -15.28
C THR A 80 4.44 1.96 -15.97
N GLY A 81 5.15 0.87 -16.30
CA GLY A 81 6.51 0.92 -16.79
C GLY A 81 7.51 1.43 -15.75
N ALA A 82 7.18 1.31 -14.46
CA ALA A 82 8.00 1.84 -13.39
C ALA A 82 9.33 1.10 -13.24
N THR A 83 10.37 1.85 -12.86
CA THR A 83 11.67 1.31 -12.47
C THR A 83 11.94 1.62 -11.00
N GLU A 84 12.25 0.61 -10.20
CA GLU A 84 12.67 0.81 -8.81
C GLU A 84 14.00 1.56 -8.77
N VAL A 85 14.07 2.63 -7.97
CA VAL A 85 15.27 3.47 -7.85
C VAL A 85 15.93 3.37 -6.48
N PHE A 86 15.16 3.19 -5.40
CA PHE A 86 15.67 2.89 -4.06
C PHE A 86 14.57 2.38 -3.13
N ARG A 87 14.95 2.00 -1.89
CA ARG A 87 14.03 1.60 -0.81
C ARG A 87 14.40 2.33 0.47
N GLN A 88 13.40 2.78 1.23
CA GLN A 88 13.59 3.50 2.49
C GLN A 88 12.35 3.39 3.39
N ASP A 89 12.52 3.26 4.70
CA ASP A 89 11.46 3.33 5.73
C ASP A 89 10.20 2.46 5.48
N GLY A 90 10.37 1.31 4.83
CA GLY A 90 9.24 0.44 4.48
C GLY A 90 8.52 0.83 3.18
N PHE A 91 9.15 1.65 2.34
CA PHE A 91 8.68 2.01 1.01
C PHE A 91 9.68 1.57 -0.07
N VAL A 92 9.14 1.13 -1.21
CA VAL A 92 9.87 1.03 -2.48
C VAL A 92 9.59 2.30 -3.26
N VAL A 93 10.63 2.94 -3.77
CA VAL A 93 10.51 4.14 -4.57
C VAL A 93 10.76 3.81 -6.03
N TYR A 94 9.81 4.21 -6.86
CA TYR A 94 9.76 3.99 -8.29
C TYR A 94 9.85 5.30 -9.06
N SER A 95 10.60 5.30 -10.16
CA SER A 95 10.47 6.27 -11.24
C SER A 95 9.48 5.75 -12.27
N VAL A 96 8.39 6.49 -12.49
CA VAL A 96 7.31 6.12 -13.42
C VAL A 96 7.34 7.07 -14.63
N PRO A 97 7.64 6.58 -15.85
CA PRO A 97 7.67 7.44 -17.03
C PRO A 97 6.34 8.15 -17.28
N THR A 98 6.41 9.42 -17.68
CA THR A 98 5.26 10.21 -18.12
C THR A 98 5.28 10.35 -19.65
N GLY A 99 4.14 10.17 -20.31
CA GLY A 99 4.02 10.29 -21.77
C GLY A 99 4.09 8.97 -22.56
N GLN A 100 3.81 7.84 -21.92
CA GLN A 100 3.50 6.57 -22.59
C GLN A 100 2.11 6.62 -23.25
#